data_AF-A0AAW3UXK0-F1
#
_entry.id   AF-A0AAW3UXK0-F1
#
_cell.length_a   1.000
_cell.length_b   1.000
_cell.length_c   1.000
_cell.angle_alpha   90.00
_cell.angle_beta   90.00
_cell.angle_gamma   90.00
#
_symmetry.space_group_name_H-M   'P 1'
#
loop_
_entity.id
_entity.type
_entity.pdbx_description
1 polymer ?
#
loop_
_entity_poly.entity_id
_entity_poly.type
_entity_poly.pdbx_seq_one_letter_code
_entity_poly.pdbx_strand_id
1 'polypeptide(L)'
;MHNAAVATDIAVAGRGLLRALRRWSVVFAAFLGTSILVPGTAHADDWGCQVILCLSSPGGPEQYGECVPPIEKLWAALRHGDPFPTCDFGAGGSQGTSAVNMFASAGYCREDLLYRGGSEQSELLCNARGAISVEIDGSLYTRVWWDARGADRTITEFYGAGGTAIPYDPTQSARLFLEREYESSGGQGGGE
;
A
#
# COMPACT_ATOMS: atom_id res chain seq x y z
N MET A 1 82.52 -14.53 -58.58
CA MET A 1 81.70 -13.39 -59.05
C MET A 1 80.29 -13.57 -58.51
N HIS A 2 79.85 -12.61 -57.69
CA HIS A 2 78.48 -12.12 -57.40
C HIS A 2 77.27 -13.08 -57.33
N ASN A 3 76.62 -13.04 -56.15
CA ASN A 3 75.17 -12.96 -55.83
C ASN A 3 74.10 -13.28 -56.89
N ALA A 4 73.11 -14.08 -56.48
CA ALA A 4 71.65 -13.85 -56.63
C ALA A 4 70.92 -14.89 -55.74
N ALA A 5 70.26 -14.51 -54.64
CA ALA A 5 68.91 -13.92 -54.51
C ALA A 5 67.85 -14.96 -54.05
N VAL A 6 67.35 -14.69 -52.84
CA VAL A 6 66.17 -15.16 -52.10
C VAL A 6 64.89 -15.20 -52.95
N ALA A 7 64.00 -16.19 -52.69
CA ALA A 7 62.61 -15.96 -52.24
C ALA A 7 61.75 -17.23 -52.37
N THR A 8 61.49 -17.91 -51.24
CA THR A 8 60.39 -18.88 -51.11
C THR A 8 59.19 -18.18 -50.50
N ASP A 9 58.06 -18.23 -51.21
CA ASP A 9 56.74 -17.67 -50.90
C ASP A 9 56.24 -18.00 -49.48
N ILE A 10 56.20 -16.98 -48.60
CA ILE A 10 55.48 -17.00 -47.30
C ILE A 10 54.06 -16.41 -47.45
N ALA A 11 53.53 -16.30 -48.68
CA ALA A 11 52.34 -15.48 -48.95
C ALA A 11 50.97 -16.20 -48.85
N VAL A 12 50.93 -17.51 -48.59
CA VAL A 12 49.68 -18.30 -48.60
C VAL A 12 49.13 -18.59 -47.19
N ALA A 13 49.98 -18.74 -46.17
CA ALA A 13 49.54 -19.13 -44.82
C ALA A 13 48.80 -18.01 -44.04
N GLY A 14 49.09 -16.73 -44.31
CA GLY A 14 48.50 -15.62 -43.56
C GLY A 14 47.01 -15.37 -43.83
N ARG A 15 46.54 -15.63 -45.06
CA ARG A 15 45.16 -15.29 -45.47
C ARG A 15 44.12 -16.30 -44.96
N GLY A 16 44.49 -17.56 -44.77
CA GLY A 16 43.61 -18.59 -44.20
C GLY A 16 43.40 -18.40 -42.70
N LEU A 17 44.48 -18.14 -41.96
CA LEU A 17 44.45 -17.93 -40.51
C LEU A 17 43.66 -16.67 -40.13
N LEU A 18 43.85 -15.57 -40.86
CA LEU A 18 43.11 -14.31 -40.63
C LEU A 18 41.61 -14.44 -40.93
N ARG A 19 41.20 -15.25 -41.91
CA ARG A 19 39.78 -15.53 -42.20
C ARG A 19 39.13 -16.41 -41.15
N ALA A 20 39.86 -17.39 -40.61
CA ALA A 20 39.39 -18.24 -39.51
C ALA A 20 39.25 -17.43 -38.21
N LEU A 21 40.26 -16.62 -37.87
CA LEU A 21 40.25 -15.74 -36.71
C LEU A 21 39.14 -14.68 -36.82
N ARG A 22 38.95 -14.04 -37.97
CA ARG A 22 37.87 -13.06 -38.21
C ARG A 22 36.47 -13.68 -38.15
N ARG A 23 36.28 -14.91 -38.63
CA ARG A 23 35.01 -15.64 -38.48
C ARG A 23 34.71 -15.98 -37.03
N TRP A 24 35.72 -16.37 -36.26
CA TRP A 24 35.56 -16.60 -34.82
C TRP A 24 35.32 -15.32 -34.04
N SER A 25 35.95 -14.20 -34.40
CA SER A 25 35.67 -12.89 -33.78
C SER A 25 34.23 -12.42 -34.03
N VAL A 26 33.65 -12.68 -35.21
CA VAL A 26 32.25 -12.32 -35.50
C VAL A 26 31.27 -13.19 -34.72
N VAL A 27 31.55 -14.48 -34.53
CA VAL A 27 30.72 -15.36 -33.70
C VAL A 27 30.83 -14.97 -32.22
N PHE A 28 32.02 -14.68 -31.71
CA PHE A 28 32.22 -14.28 -30.31
C PHE A 28 31.63 -12.89 -30.01
N ALA A 29 31.74 -11.93 -30.94
CA ALA A 29 31.11 -10.61 -30.80
C ALA A 29 29.57 -10.67 -30.90
N ALA A 30 29.01 -11.61 -31.67
CA ALA A 30 27.56 -11.81 -31.74
C ALA A 30 26.98 -12.43 -30.46
N PHE A 31 27.75 -13.24 -29.71
CA PHE A 31 27.31 -13.82 -28.44
C PHE A 31 27.43 -12.86 -27.24
N LEU A 32 28.32 -11.86 -27.30
CA LEU A 32 28.50 -10.89 -26.22
C LEU A 32 27.52 -9.70 -26.29
N GLY A 33 26.77 -9.55 -27.39
CA GLY A 33 25.87 -8.41 -27.60
C GLY A 33 24.40 -8.63 -27.19
N THR A 34 24.00 -9.84 -26.81
CA THR A 34 22.57 -10.20 -26.62
C THR A 34 22.11 -10.34 -25.18
N SER A 35 22.95 -10.01 -24.19
CA SER A 35 22.59 -10.17 -22.78
C SER A 35 22.81 -8.88 -22.00
N ILE A 36 21.87 -7.92 -22.03
CA ILE A 36 21.36 -7.16 -20.85
C ILE A 36 20.11 -6.37 -21.26
N LEU A 37 19.00 -7.04 -21.56
CA LEU A 37 17.66 -6.44 -21.43
C LEU A 37 16.73 -7.56 -20.96
N VAL A 38 16.98 -8.06 -19.75
CA VAL A 38 15.89 -8.67 -18.98
C VAL A 38 15.02 -7.49 -18.59
N PRO A 39 13.77 -7.36 -19.10
CA PRO A 39 12.84 -6.48 -18.43
C PRO A 39 12.77 -7.00 -17.00
N GLY A 40 13.27 -6.20 -16.04
CA GLY A 40 12.94 -6.45 -14.65
C GLY A 40 11.43 -6.47 -14.61
N THR A 41 10.84 -7.65 -14.40
CA THR A 41 9.45 -7.71 -14.00
C THR A 41 9.41 -6.96 -12.69
N ALA A 42 8.98 -5.70 -12.75
CA ALA A 42 8.59 -4.95 -11.58
C ALA A 42 7.34 -5.65 -11.06
N HIS A 43 7.53 -6.75 -10.34
CA HIS A 43 6.52 -7.26 -9.45
C HIS A 43 6.39 -6.17 -8.38
N ALA A 44 5.40 -5.28 -8.54
CA ALA A 44 4.86 -4.62 -7.36
C ALA A 44 4.60 -5.75 -6.36
N ASP A 45 5.10 -5.62 -5.14
CA ASP A 45 4.79 -6.62 -4.14
C ASP A 45 3.26 -6.62 -3.99
N ASP A 46 2.62 -7.72 -4.41
CA ASP A 46 1.16 -7.85 -4.40
C ASP A 46 0.56 -7.72 -2.99
N TRP A 47 1.41 -7.65 -1.96
CA TRP A 47 1.04 -7.39 -0.57
C TRP A 47 0.15 -6.15 -0.42
N GLY A 48 0.47 -5.03 -1.09
CA GLY A 48 -0.37 -3.84 -0.99
C GLY A 48 -1.78 -4.06 -1.55
N CYS A 49 -1.87 -4.77 -2.67
CA CYS A 49 -3.16 -5.15 -3.25
C CYS A 49 -3.92 -6.16 -2.38
N GLN A 50 -3.21 -7.11 -1.78
CA GLN A 50 -3.79 -8.08 -0.83
C GLN A 50 -4.34 -7.36 0.41
N VAL A 51 -3.62 -6.38 0.95
CA VAL A 51 -4.09 -5.55 2.07
C VAL A 51 -5.38 -4.83 1.71
N ILE A 52 -5.45 -4.15 0.57
CA ILE A 52 -6.66 -3.41 0.18
C ILE A 52 -7.84 -4.34 -0.04
N LEU A 53 -7.61 -5.51 -0.65
CA LEU A 53 -8.63 -6.54 -0.81
C LEU A 53 -9.18 -7.01 0.55
N CYS A 54 -8.29 -7.27 1.51
CA CYS A 54 -8.66 -7.70 2.85
C CYS A 54 -9.41 -6.61 3.63
N LEU A 55 -8.97 -5.34 3.55
CA LEU A 55 -9.65 -4.18 4.15
C LEU A 55 -11.04 -3.92 3.55
N SER A 56 -11.29 -4.39 2.33
CA SER A 56 -12.60 -4.31 1.68
C SER A 56 -13.61 -5.31 2.25
N SER A 57 -13.18 -6.27 3.09
CA SER A 57 -14.07 -7.29 3.62
C SER A 57 -15.08 -6.72 4.63
N PRO A 58 -16.40 -6.96 4.45
CA PRO A 58 -17.43 -6.33 5.28
C PRO A 58 -17.43 -6.82 6.74
N GLY A 59 -16.96 -8.04 7.01
CA GLY A 59 -16.86 -8.61 8.36
C GLY A 59 -15.53 -8.33 9.06
N GLY A 60 -14.69 -7.45 8.50
CA GLY A 60 -13.42 -7.06 9.09
C GLY A 60 -12.20 -7.50 8.30
N PRO A 61 -11.05 -6.84 8.53
CA PRO A 61 -9.86 -7.02 7.71
C PRO A 61 -9.27 -8.43 7.80
N GLU A 62 -9.52 -9.15 8.89
CA GLU A 62 -9.01 -10.51 9.13
C GLU A 62 -10.14 -11.57 9.13
N GLN A 63 -11.30 -11.26 8.53
CA GLN A 63 -12.42 -12.20 8.43
C GLN A 63 -12.02 -13.54 7.81
N TYR A 64 -11.11 -13.50 6.83
CA TYR A 64 -10.59 -14.68 6.15
C TYR A 64 -9.16 -14.98 6.62
N GLY A 65 -8.84 -16.27 6.78
CA GLY A 65 -7.52 -16.69 7.29
C GLY A 65 -6.35 -16.23 6.41
N GLU A 66 -6.56 -16.14 5.09
CA GLU A 66 -5.60 -15.62 4.12
C GLU A 66 -5.31 -14.13 4.30
N CYS A 67 -6.19 -13.41 5.00
CA CYS A 67 -6.03 -12.00 5.31
C CYS A 67 -5.30 -11.74 6.64
N VAL A 68 -5.16 -12.73 7.52
CA VAL A 68 -4.44 -12.55 8.79
C VAL A 68 -2.98 -12.14 8.58
N PRO A 69 -2.15 -12.86 7.78
CA PRO A 69 -0.76 -12.46 7.58
C PRO A 69 -0.53 -11.07 6.95
N PRO A 70 -1.19 -10.69 5.84
CA PRO A 70 -0.96 -9.38 5.21
C PRO A 70 -1.44 -8.22 6.08
N ILE A 71 -2.52 -8.41 6.84
CA ILE A 71 -3.08 -7.37 7.72
C ILE A 71 -2.25 -7.22 9.00
N GLU A 72 -1.77 -8.30 9.62
CA GLU A 72 -0.85 -8.17 10.75
C GLU A 72 0.47 -7.48 10.34
N LYS A 73 0.96 -7.75 9.11
CA LYS A 73 2.08 -7.00 8.53
C LYS A 73 1.75 -5.52 8.36
N LEU A 74 0.53 -5.19 7.92
CA LEU A 74 0.07 -3.80 7.82
C LEU A 74 0.08 -3.11 9.19
N TRP A 75 -0.48 -3.74 10.22
CA TRP A 75 -0.51 -3.15 11.55
C TRP A 75 0.88 -2.94 12.13
N ALA A 76 1.79 -3.90 11.93
CA ALA A 76 3.18 -3.72 12.33
C ALA A 76 3.84 -2.51 11.64
N ALA A 77 3.66 -2.39 10.32
CA ALA A 77 4.19 -1.28 9.53
C ALA A 77 3.64 0.08 10.00
N LEU A 78 2.30 0.20 10.12
CA LEU A 78 1.66 1.45 10.56
C LEU A 78 2.05 1.84 11.99
N ARG A 79 2.24 0.88 12.90
CA ARG A 79 2.74 1.16 14.26
C ARG A 79 4.20 1.58 14.27
N HIS A 80 5.00 1.13 13.31
CA HIS A 80 6.38 1.58 13.13
C HIS A 80 6.47 2.98 12.52
N GLY A 81 5.39 3.47 11.91
CA GLY A 81 5.36 4.74 11.18
C GLY A 81 5.70 4.61 9.70
N ASP A 82 5.71 3.38 9.18
CA ASP A 82 5.88 3.14 7.75
C ASP A 82 4.69 3.68 6.95
N PRO A 83 4.90 4.08 5.69
CA PRO A 83 3.81 4.52 4.83
C PRO A 83 2.80 3.40 4.57
N PHE A 84 1.54 3.78 4.37
CA PHE A 84 0.49 2.86 3.93
C PHE A 84 0.87 2.24 2.57
N PRO A 85 0.68 0.92 2.36
CA PRO A 85 1.15 0.26 1.15
C PRO A 85 0.42 0.77 -0.10
N THR A 86 1.15 0.81 -1.21
CA THR A 86 0.61 1.14 -2.52
C THR A 86 0.17 -0.13 -3.24
N CYS A 87 -0.90 -0.05 -4.04
CA CYS A 87 -1.30 -1.08 -4.98
C CYS A 87 -1.46 -0.44 -6.36
N ASP A 88 -0.81 -1.02 -7.37
CA ASP A 88 -1.09 -0.69 -8.77
C ASP A 88 -2.16 -1.66 -9.28
N PHE A 89 -3.38 -1.18 -9.41
CA PHE A 89 -4.49 -2.01 -9.91
C PHE A 89 -4.40 -2.31 -11.42
N GLY A 90 -3.39 -1.78 -12.12
CA GLY A 90 -3.12 -2.05 -13.53
C GLY A 90 -4.19 -1.52 -14.49
N ALA A 91 -3.98 -1.72 -15.79
CA ALA A 91 -4.84 -1.20 -16.87
C ALA A 91 -6.25 -1.82 -16.95
N GLY A 92 -6.61 -2.70 -16.01
CA GLY A 92 -7.96 -3.28 -15.85
C GLY A 92 -8.52 -3.15 -14.42
N GLY A 93 -7.78 -2.47 -13.53
CA GLY A 93 -8.26 -2.11 -12.21
C GLY A 93 -9.40 -1.10 -12.29
N SER A 94 -10.36 -1.19 -11.38
CA SER A 94 -11.43 -0.19 -11.24
C SER A 94 -10.80 1.19 -11.12
N GLN A 95 -10.99 2.01 -12.15
CA GLN A 95 -10.55 3.41 -12.15
C GLN A 95 -11.28 4.11 -11.00
N GLY A 96 -10.57 4.37 -9.91
CA GLY A 96 -11.16 4.95 -8.69
C GLY A 96 -11.20 4.02 -7.48
N THR A 97 -10.62 2.81 -7.54
CA THR A 97 -10.30 2.07 -6.32
C THR A 97 -9.09 2.68 -5.64
N SER A 98 -9.24 3.06 -4.39
CA SER A 98 -8.16 3.64 -3.59
C SER A 98 -8.30 3.23 -2.13
N ALA A 99 -7.20 3.32 -1.38
CA ALA A 99 -7.25 3.15 0.06
C ALA A 99 -6.29 4.14 0.71
N VAL A 100 -6.76 4.83 1.75
CA VAL A 100 -6.00 5.86 2.45
C VAL A 100 -6.05 5.63 3.96
N ASN A 101 -4.89 5.65 4.61
CA ASN A 101 -4.78 5.67 6.06
C ASN A 101 -4.71 7.11 6.57
N MET A 102 -5.60 7.47 7.50
CA MET A 102 -5.60 8.74 8.21
C MET A 102 -5.39 8.49 9.70
N PHE A 103 -4.39 9.12 10.30
CA PHE A 103 -4.21 9.07 11.75
C PHE A 103 -5.36 9.78 12.46
N ALA A 104 -5.83 9.17 13.54
CA ALA A 104 -6.97 9.66 14.28
C ALA A 104 -6.56 10.80 15.23
N SER A 105 -7.49 11.72 15.46
CA SER A 105 -7.35 12.82 16.41
C SER A 105 -8.75 13.30 16.81
N ALA A 106 -8.87 14.28 17.70
CA ALA A 106 -10.16 14.94 17.93
C ALA A 106 -10.80 15.45 16.63
N GLY A 107 -9.98 15.93 15.68
CA GLY A 107 -10.44 16.45 14.39
C GLY A 107 -10.74 15.38 13.33
N TYR A 108 -10.54 14.10 13.62
CA TYR A 108 -10.89 12.98 12.75
C TYR A 108 -11.05 11.72 13.60
N CYS A 109 -12.27 11.43 14.04
CA CYS A 109 -12.59 10.29 14.91
C CYS A 109 -14.01 9.78 14.69
N ARG A 110 -14.26 8.52 15.04
CA ARG A 110 -15.63 8.01 15.21
C ARG A 110 -16.21 8.57 16.51
N GLU A 111 -17.48 8.92 16.48
CA GLU A 111 -18.15 9.57 17.59
C GLU A 111 -18.10 8.78 18.90
N ASP A 112 -18.29 7.46 18.84
CA ASP A 112 -18.24 6.57 20.01
C ASP A 112 -16.82 6.22 20.48
N LEU A 113 -15.80 6.63 19.71
CA LEU A 113 -14.39 6.54 20.08
C LEU A 113 -13.86 7.85 20.68
N LEU A 114 -14.63 8.93 20.65
CA LEU A 114 -14.23 10.19 21.29
C LEU A 114 -14.38 10.07 22.81
N TYR A 115 -13.38 10.57 23.54
CA TYR A 115 -13.41 10.59 24.99
C TYR A 115 -12.63 11.80 25.54
N ARG A 116 -12.95 12.19 26.77
CA ARG A 116 -12.20 13.20 27.51
C ARG A 116 -10.99 12.58 28.20
N GLY A 117 -9.83 13.20 27.99
CA GLY A 117 -8.56 12.76 28.55
C GLY A 117 -7.58 13.93 28.71
N GLY A 118 -6.28 13.62 28.71
CA GLY A 118 -5.24 14.60 29.04
C GLY A 118 -5.17 14.93 30.53
N SER A 119 -4.32 15.90 30.89
CA SER A 119 -4.32 16.48 32.24
C SER A 119 -5.68 17.15 32.50
N GLU A 120 -6.30 16.85 33.63
CA GLU A 120 -7.62 17.39 34.03
C GLU A 120 -8.83 16.92 33.18
N GLN A 121 -8.70 15.89 32.32
CA GLN A 121 -9.81 15.40 31.46
C GLN A 121 -10.43 16.50 30.59
N SER A 122 -9.63 17.50 30.22
CA SER A 122 -10.08 18.67 29.47
C SER A 122 -9.88 18.53 27.96
N GLU A 123 -9.05 17.58 27.53
CA GLU A 123 -8.74 17.35 26.12
C GLU A 123 -9.68 16.31 25.53
N LEU A 124 -10.18 16.57 24.32
CA LEU A 124 -10.91 15.57 23.55
C LEU A 124 -9.90 14.71 22.78
N LEU A 125 -9.96 13.40 22.95
CA LEU A 125 -9.04 12.44 22.34
C LEU A 125 -9.82 11.38 21.57
N CYS A 126 -9.14 10.72 20.61
CA CYS A 126 -9.71 9.59 19.88
C CYS A 126 -9.16 8.27 20.41
N ASN A 127 -10.05 7.32 20.63
CA ASN A 127 -9.73 6.00 21.15
C ASN A 127 -9.46 4.98 20.05
N ALA A 128 -8.91 5.43 18.92
CA ALA A 128 -8.31 4.62 17.86
C ALA A 128 -7.02 5.32 17.39
N ARG A 129 -6.14 4.57 16.75
CA ARG A 129 -4.89 5.15 16.21
C ARG A 129 -5.08 5.79 14.84
N GLY A 130 -5.98 5.25 14.04
CA GLY A 130 -6.31 5.78 12.72
C GLY A 130 -7.52 5.10 12.13
N ALA A 131 -7.91 5.55 10.94
CA ALA A 131 -8.88 4.87 10.10
C ALA A 131 -8.33 4.71 8.70
N ILE A 132 -8.59 3.55 8.09
CA ILE A 132 -8.30 3.30 6.68
C ILE A 132 -9.61 3.32 5.93
N SER A 133 -9.76 4.24 4.98
CA SER A 133 -10.93 4.29 4.09
C SER A 133 -10.56 3.63 2.78
N VAL A 134 -11.33 2.61 2.37
CA VAL A 134 -11.26 1.99 1.05
C VAL A 134 -12.41 2.52 0.22
N GLU A 135 -12.08 3.04 -0.96
CA GLU A 135 -13.03 3.47 -1.97
C GLU A 135 -12.98 2.49 -3.15
N ILE A 136 -14.13 2.19 -3.73
CA ILE A 136 -14.27 1.40 -4.96
C ILE A 136 -15.09 2.25 -5.93
N ASP A 137 -14.56 2.45 -7.14
CA ASP A 137 -15.16 3.31 -8.17
C ASP A 137 -15.50 4.72 -7.64
N GLY A 138 -14.62 5.28 -6.79
CA GLY A 138 -14.77 6.62 -6.18
C GLY A 138 -15.84 6.72 -5.09
N SER A 139 -16.42 5.61 -4.66
CA SER A 139 -17.39 5.57 -3.56
C SER A 139 -16.79 4.90 -2.34
N LEU A 140 -16.97 5.49 -1.16
CA LEU A 140 -16.56 4.89 0.11
C LEU A 140 -17.21 3.51 0.26
N TYR A 141 -16.37 2.48 0.40
CA TYR A 141 -16.80 1.09 0.45
C TYR A 141 -16.66 0.51 1.86
N THR A 142 -15.49 0.64 2.46
CA THR A 142 -15.25 0.32 3.88
C THR A 142 -14.46 1.42 4.58
N ARG A 143 -14.66 1.55 5.88
CA ARG A 143 -13.77 2.30 6.76
C ARG A 143 -13.39 1.43 7.95
N VAL A 144 -12.10 1.23 8.16
CA VAL A 144 -11.57 0.39 9.24
C VAL A 144 -10.83 1.26 10.24
N TRP A 145 -11.41 1.47 11.42
CA TRP A 145 -10.73 2.06 12.56
C TRP A 145 -9.80 1.02 13.18
N TRP A 146 -8.53 1.34 13.38
CA TRP A 146 -7.51 0.40 13.85
C TRP A 146 -6.84 0.85 15.15
N ASP A 147 -6.37 -0.14 15.92
CA ASP A 147 -5.94 0.02 17.31
C ASP A 147 -6.99 0.79 18.16
N ALA A 148 -8.27 0.50 17.94
CA ALA A 148 -9.36 1.03 18.76
C ALA A 148 -9.32 0.37 20.15
N ARG A 149 -9.31 1.12 21.27
CA ARG A 149 -9.30 0.45 22.59
C ARG A 149 -10.68 -0.15 22.88
N GLY A 150 -10.69 -1.44 23.20
CA GLY A 150 -11.87 -2.28 23.43
C GLY A 150 -11.48 -3.76 23.33
N ALA A 151 -12.46 -4.67 23.26
CA ALA A 151 -12.21 -6.10 22.98
C ALA A 151 -11.75 -6.34 21.54
N ASP A 152 -12.19 -5.48 20.61
CA ASP A 152 -11.87 -5.56 19.20
C ASP A 152 -10.81 -4.53 18.82
N ARG A 153 -9.68 -4.99 18.26
CA ARG A 153 -8.58 -4.12 17.80
C ARG A 153 -8.94 -3.30 16.55
N THR A 154 -10.02 -3.66 15.87
CA THR A 154 -10.49 -3.01 14.66
C THR A 154 -12.01 -2.88 14.67
N ILE A 155 -12.52 -1.75 14.20
CA ILE A 155 -13.96 -1.54 13.94
C ILE A 155 -14.14 -1.30 12.45
N THR A 156 -14.94 -2.13 11.79
CA THR A 156 -15.21 -2.03 10.36
C THR A 156 -16.60 -1.46 10.09
N GLU A 157 -16.64 -0.37 9.34
CA GLU A 157 -17.83 0.27 8.80
C GLU A 157 -17.94 -0.13 7.33
N PHE A 158 -19.04 -0.79 6.95
CA PHE A 158 -19.27 -1.25 5.59
C PHE A 158 -20.41 -0.46 4.94
N TYR A 159 -20.11 0.19 3.81
CA TYR A 159 -20.98 1.10 3.06
C TYR A 159 -21.41 0.54 1.70
N GLY A 160 -20.91 -0.63 1.31
CA GLY A 160 -21.34 -1.33 0.11
C GLY A 160 -22.77 -1.86 0.21
N ALA A 161 -23.24 -2.49 -0.86
CA ALA A 161 -24.58 -3.08 -0.91
C ALA A 161 -24.80 -4.09 0.24
N GLY A 162 -25.88 -3.91 1.00
CA GLY A 162 -26.20 -4.73 2.18
C GLY A 162 -25.53 -4.26 3.48
N GLY A 163 -24.73 -3.19 3.44
CA GLY A 163 -24.18 -2.56 4.64
C GLY A 163 -25.25 -1.82 5.46
N THR A 164 -25.03 -1.76 6.77
CA THR A 164 -25.90 -1.05 7.72
C THR A 164 -25.25 0.23 8.26
N ALA A 165 -24.00 0.52 7.89
CA ALA A 165 -23.31 1.71 8.36
C ALA A 165 -23.91 2.96 7.73
N ILE A 166 -24.19 3.97 8.56
CA ILE A 166 -24.68 5.27 8.11
C ILE A 166 -23.48 6.15 7.72
N PRO A 167 -23.41 6.69 6.49
CA PRO A 167 -22.33 7.60 6.10
C PRO A 167 -22.28 8.83 6.99
N TYR A 168 -21.09 9.20 7.43
CA TYR A 168 -20.82 10.40 8.21
C TYR A 168 -19.40 10.92 7.94
N ASP A 169 -19.18 12.18 8.27
CA ASP A 169 -17.88 12.85 8.19
C ASP A 169 -17.18 12.83 9.57
N PRO A 170 -16.07 12.07 9.74
CA PRO A 170 -15.34 12.00 11.01
C PRO A 170 -14.74 13.33 11.47
N THR A 171 -14.63 14.32 10.59
CA THR A 171 -14.14 15.65 10.96
C THR A 171 -15.16 16.47 11.76
N GLN A 172 -16.45 16.09 11.68
CA GLN A 172 -17.52 16.76 12.41
C GLN A 172 -17.81 16.12 13.77
N SER A 173 -17.29 14.92 14.03
CA SER A 173 -17.66 14.12 15.20
C SER A 173 -17.33 14.82 16.54
N ALA A 174 -16.23 15.57 16.63
CA ALA A 174 -15.91 16.32 17.85
C ALA A 174 -16.96 17.39 18.20
N ARG A 175 -17.44 18.14 17.19
CA ARG A 175 -18.49 19.14 17.40
C ARG A 175 -19.77 18.49 17.88
N LEU A 176 -20.20 17.42 17.20
CA LEU A 176 -21.43 16.69 17.53
C LEU A 176 -21.36 16.05 18.93
N PHE A 177 -20.20 15.51 19.30
CA PHE A 177 -19.95 14.95 20.63
C PHE A 177 -20.15 16.00 21.73
N LEU A 178 -19.53 17.18 21.58
CA LEU A 178 -19.65 18.26 22.55
C LEU A 178 -21.08 18.81 22.65
N GLU A 179 -21.78 18.95 21.52
CA GLU A 179 -23.19 19.41 21.49
C GLU A 179 -24.08 18.50 22.35
N ARG A 180 -23.97 17.17 22.19
CA ARG A 180 -24.75 16.22 23.01
C ARG A 180 -24.38 16.23 24.49
N GLU A 181 -23.11 16.42 24.85
CA GLU A 181 -22.70 16.54 26.26
C GLU A 181 -23.30 17.80 26.91
N TYR A 182 -23.35 18.92 26.18
CA TYR A 182 -24.00 20.15 26.64
C TYR A 182 -25.51 19.97 26.83
N GLU A 183 -26.18 19.31 25.87
CA GLU A 183 -27.62 19.02 25.97
C GLU A 183 -27.92 18.10 27.16
N SER A 184 -27.11 17.06 27.36
CA SER A 184 -27.25 16.13 28.48
C SER A 184 -26.99 16.80 29.84
N SER A 185 -26.08 17.78 29.91
CA SER A 185 -25.79 18.50 31.17
C SER A 185 -26.79 19.64 31.45
N GLY A 186 -27.35 20.27 30.42
CA GLY A 186 -28.37 21.31 30.55
C GLY A 186 -29.77 20.81 30.94
N GLY A 187 -30.05 19.51 30.79
CA GLY A 187 -31.35 18.90 31.14
C GLY A 187 -31.56 18.57 32.63
N GLN A 188 -30.53 18.65 33.47
CA GLN A 188 -30.58 18.23 34.89
C GLN A 188 -30.79 19.40 35.87
N GLY A 189 -31.66 20.36 35.49
CA GLY A 189 -31.94 21.57 36.25
C GLY A 189 -33.43 21.88 36.36
N GLY A 190 -34.25 20.88 36.66
CA GLY A 190 -35.68 21.06 36.96
C GLY A 190 -35.99 20.44 38.32
N GLY A 191 -36.06 21.28 39.35
CA GLY A 191 -36.37 20.85 40.70
C GLY A 191 -37.86 20.61 40.92
N GLU A 192 -38.15 19.76 41.90
CA GLU A 192 -39.26 19.88 42.85
C GLU A 192 -38.76 19.40 44.23
#